data_AF-A0A1I2CB01-F1
#
_entry.id   AF-A0A1I2CB01-F1
#
_cell.length_a   1.000
_cell.length_b   1.000
_cell.length_c   1.000
_cell.angle_alpha   90.00
_cell.angle_beta   90.00
_cell.angle_gamma   90.00
#
_symmetry.space_group_name_H-M   'P 1'
#
loop_
_entity.id
_entity.type
_entity.pdbx_description
1 polymer ?
#
loop_
_entity_poly.entity_id
_entity_poly.type
_entity_poly.pdbx_seq_one_letter_code
_entity_poly.pdbx_strand_id
1 'polypeptide(L)'
;MRERLVDGLYGLGWSAVKTLPEPAARALGRTIADVAWRQRGKGVRRLEANLVRVVPDADQARLRELSRAVMRSYLRYWMESFRLPAWSKDRIRGGFDPKDVHYLTDGMAAGRGVILALPHMGNYDLAGAWVTTKLETPFTTVAERLKPETLYDRFVAYRESLGMEVLPHTGGAAFGTLARRLRAGGLVCLVADRDLSASGVEVDFFGERTRMPAGPAMLAQQTGALLLPVTLWYDGSPVMQGRVHPPVKVPDSGDRAAKTSAMTQELADAYASGIADHPEDWHMLQRLWLSDLEPRPEPPAGGDTADPGPAATPGQGTAARPEAGPIAEAAPGPEAGPGPEAAPGPETAPGAAATPLPEATRDPVPGVSTDGAAGPAGGPPDPSGSEKT
;
A
#
# COMPACT_ATOMS: atom_id res chain seq x y z
N MET A 1 21.27 -9.64 -15.31
CA MET A 1 20.24 -10.44 -16.04
C MET A 1 18.88 -10.41 -15.32
N ARG A 2 18.83 -10.65 -13.99
CA ARG A 2 17.61 -10.54 -13.15
C ARG A 2 16.93 -9.16 -13.20
N GLU A 3 17.68 -8.07 -13.09
CA GLU A 3 17.15 -6.70 -13.13
C GLU A 3 16.47 -6.34 -14.47
N ARG A 4 17.06 -6.76 -15.60
CA ARG A 4 16.47 -6.57 -16.93
C ARG A 4 15.21 -7.40 -17.15
N LEU A 5 15.13 -8.58 -16.55
CA LEU A 5 13.93 -9.44 -16.55
C LEU A 5 12.80 -8.81 -15.73
N VAL A 6 13.10 -8.28 -14.55
CA VAL A 6 12.15 -7.55 -13.72
C VAL A 6 11.64 -6.31 -14.45
N ASP A 7 12.54 -5.47 -14.97
CA ASP A 7 12.16 -4.28 -15.75
C ASP A 7 11.34 -4.63 -17.01
N GLY A 8 11.66 -5.74 -17.69
CA GLY A 8 10.90 -6.25 -18.82
C GLY A 8 9.49 -6.72 -18.44
N LEU A 9 9.35 -7.48 -17.34
CA LEU A 9 8.05 -7.94 -16.84
C LEU A 9 7.17 -6.78 -16.38
N TYR A 10 7.73 -5.79 -15.71
CA TYR A 10 7.00 -4.57 -15.35
C TYR A 10 6.58 -3.79 -16.59
N GLY A 11 7.46 -3.63 -17.59
CA GLY A 11 7.13 -2.95 -18.84
C GLY A 11 6.03 -3.67 -19.65
N LEU A 12 6.06 -5.00 -19.68
CA LEU A 12 5.01 -5.82 -20.29
C LEU A 12 3.70 -5.73 -19.50
N GLY A 13 3.75 -5.77 -18.17
CA GLY A 13 2.57 -5.53 -17.33
C GLY A 13 1.94 -4.16 -17.61
N TRP A 14 2.78 -3.12 -17.66
CA TRP A 14 2.34 -1.74 -17.89
C TRP A 14 1.73 -1.51 -19.26
N SER A 15 2.25 -2.16 -20.29
CA SER A 15 1.76 -2.01 -21.67
C SER A 15 0.57 -2.93 -21.97
N ALA A 16 0.61 -4.18 -21.51
CA ALA A 16 -0.41 -5.19 -21.80
C ALA A 16 -1.63 -5.06 -20.89
N VAL A 17 -1.45 -4.89 -19.57
CA VAL A 17 -2.59 -4.82 -18.64
C VAL A 17 -3.38 -3.53 -18.83
N LYS A 18 -2.72 -2.43 -19.22
CA LYS A 18 -3.34 -1.14 -19.49
C LYS A 18 -4.46 -1.22 -20.53
N THR A 19 -4.34 -2.09 -21.54
CA THR A 19 -5.32 -2.23 -22.62
C THR A 19 -6.33 -3.35 -22.39
N LEU A 20 -6.15 -4.18 -21.36
CA LEU A 20 -7.08 -5.26 -21.05
C LEU A 20 -8.45 -4.70 -20.59
N PRO A 21 -9.57 -5.27 -21.10
CA PRO A 21 -10.87 -5.05 -20.51
C PRO A 21 -10.87 -5.41 -19.02
N GLU A 22 -11.59 -4.64 -18.22
CA GLU A 22 -11.55 -4.78 -16.76
C GLU A 22 -11.89 -6.18 -16.23
N PRO A 23 -12.93 -6.88 -16.74
CA PRO A 23 -13.22 -8.24 -16.29
C PRO A 23 -12.04 -9.20 -16.56
N ALA A 24 -11.35 -9.03 -17.69
CA ALA A 24 -10.19 -9.84 -18.04
C ALA A 24 -8.99 -9.52 -17.16
N ALA A 25 -8.69 -8.24 -16.91
CA ALA A 25 -7.62 -7.84 -15.98
C ALA A 25 -7.88 -8.36 -14.56
N ARG A 26 -9.12 -8.29 -14.09
CA ARG A 26 -9.53 -8.83 -12.78
C ARG A 26 -9.39 -10.35 -12.70
N ALA A 27 -9.82 -11.07 -13.74
CA ALA A 27 -9.67 -12.53 -13.81
C ALA A 27 -8.18 -12.94 -13.86
N LEU A 28 -7.36 -12.22 -14.62
CA LEU A 28 -5.92 -12.44 -14.72
C LEU A 28 -5.25 -12.22 -13.35
N GLY A 29 -5.51 -11.08 -12.70
CA GLY A 29 -4.97 -10.77 -11.37
C GLY A 29 -5.35 -11.82 -10.33
N ARG A 30 -6.63 -12.25 -10.30
CA ARG A 30 -7.09 -13.34 -9.42
C ARG A 30 -6.37 -14.66 -9.69
N THR A 31 -6.15 -14.99 -10.96
CA THR A 31 -5.46 -16.23 -11.35
C THR A 31 -4.00 -16.20 -10.92
N ILE A 32 -3.29 -15.09 -11.20
CA ILE A 32 -1.88 -14.90 -10.78
C ILE A 32 -1.78 -14.97 -9.25
N ALA A 33 -2.68 -14.29 -8.52
CA ALA A 33 -2.73 -14.33 -7.06
C ALA A 33 -2.91 -15.75 -6.52
N ASP A 34 -3.88 -16.50 -7.06
CA ASP A 34 -4.17 -17.86 -6.61
C ASP A 34 -2.99 -18.81 -6.90
N VAL A 35 -2.34 -18.67 -8.05
CA VAL A 35 -1.15 -19.47 -8.41
C VAL A 35 0.02 -19.15 -7.48
N ALA A 36 0.34 -17.87 -7.29
CA ALA A 36 1.43 -17.44 -6.40
C ALA A 36 1.18 -17.85 -4.94
N TRP A 37 -0.06 -17.73 -4.45
CA TRP A 37 -0.47 -18.19 -3.14
C TRP A 37 -0.33 -19.71 -2.97
N ARG A 38 -0.73 -20.50 -3.99
CA ARG A 38 -0.56 -21.96 -3.99
C ARG A 38 0.91 -22.38 -3.96
N GLN A 39 1.78 -21.69 -4.69
CA GLN A 39 3.23 -21.94 -4.68
C GLN A 39 3.88 -21.65 -3.33
N ARG A 40 3.25 -20.79 -2.50
CA ARG A 40 3.66 -20.50 -1.12
C ARG A 40 5.15 -20.14 -1.01
N GLY A 41 5.60 -19.25 -1.88
CA GLY A 41 6.96 -18.71 -1.89
C GLY A 41 7.28 -17.86 -0.65
N LYS A 42 8.50 -17.30 -0.59
CA LYS A 42 8.96 -16.52 0.58
C LYS A 42 8.02 -15.38 0.96
N GLY A 43 7.51 -14.62 -0.02
CA GLY A 43 6.57 -13.52 0.23
C GLY A 43 5.27 -13.97 0.89
N VAL A 44 4.66 -15.05 0.40
CA VAL A 44 3.43 -15.62 1.00
C VAL A 44 3.68 -16.14 2.41
N ARG A 45 4.84 -16.77 2.67
CA ARG A 45 5.18 -17.23 4.03
C ARG A 45 5.40 -16.08 5.01
N ARG A 46 6.04 -15.00 4.56
CA ARG A 46 6.21 -13.77 5.35
C ARG A 46 4.86 -13.10 5.62
N LEU A 47 4.01 -13.01 4.60
CA LEU A 47 2.63 -12.55 4.76
C LEU A 47 1.87 -13.39 5.80
N GLU A 48 1.93 -14.71 5.73
CA GLU A 48 1.30 -15.59 6.73
C GLU A 48 1.88 -15.34 8.14
N ALA A 49 3.20 -15.19 8.29
CA ALA A 49 3.83 -14.87 9.57
C ALA A 49 3.41 -13.50 10.12
N ASN A 50 3.17 -12.53 9.24
CA ASN A 50 2.67 -11.21 9.59
C ASN A 50 1.20 -11.29 10.06
N LEU A 51 0.36 -12.02 9.32
CA LEU A 51 -1.07 -12.13 9.61
C LEU A 51 -1.37 -12.84 10.93
N VAL A 52 -0.50 -13.75 11.40
CA VAL A 52 -0.66 -14.38 12.73
C VAL A 52 -0.77 -13.36 13.86
N ARG A 53 -0.12 -12.20 13.74
CA ARG A 53 -0.20 -11.13 14.76
C ARG A 53 -1.48 -10.31 14.64
N VAL A 54 -2.00 -10.17 13.43
CA VAL A 54 -3.23 -9.43 13.14
C VAL A 54 -4.47 -10.23 13.56
N VAL A 55 -4.44 -11.56 13.34
CA VAL A 55 -5.53 -12.49 13.66
C VAL A 55 -5.03 -13.64 14.54
N PRO A 56 -4.67 -13.40 15.82
CA PRO A 56 -4.01 -14.39 16.68
C PRO A 56 -4.86 -15.64 16.95
N ASP A 57 -6.19 -15.51 16.89
CA ASP A 57 -7.13 -16.62 17.12
C ASP A 57 -7.42 -17.45 15.85
N ALA A 58 -6.85 -17.07 14.69
CA ALA A 58 -7.07 -17.79 13.45
C ALA A 58 -6.31 -19.12 13.42
N ASP A 59 -7.01 -20.21 13.12
CA ASP A 59 -6.36 -21.48 12.82
C ASP A 59 -5.61 -21.43 11.47
N GLN A 60 -4.87 -22.51 11.18
CA GLN A 60 -4.08 -22.59 9.94
C GLN A 60 -4.94 -22.52 8.67
N ALA A 61 -6.17 -23.04 8.69
CA ALA A 61 -7.05 -23.02 7.53
C ALA A 61 -7.55 -21.58 7.26
N ARG A 62 -7.95 -20.88 8.32
CA ARG A 62 -8.39 -19.49 8.27
C ARG A 62 -7.25 -18.54 7.88
N LEU A 63 -6.05 -18.74 8.43
CA LEU A 63 -4.86 -17.98 8.06
C LEU A 63 -4.53 -18.16 6.57
N ARG A 64 -4.66 -19.39 6.05
CA ARG A 64 -4.44 -19.70 4.63
C ARG A 64 -5.50 -19.07 3.72
N GLU A 65 -6.76 -19.05 4.14
CA GLU A 65 -7.83 -18.37 3.42
C GLU A 65 -7.59 -16.85 3.38
N LEU A 66 -7.24 -16.25 4.52
CA LEU A 66 -6.94 -14.83 4.63
C LEU A 66 -5.72 -14.44 3.78
N SER A 67 -4.63 -15.21 3.83
CA SER A 67 -3.45 -14.93 3.00
C SER A 67 -3.76 -15.04 1.50
N ARG A 68 -4.72 -15.89 1.10
CA ARG A 68 -5.21 -15.94 -0.28
C ARG A 68 -6.00 -14.68 -0.64
N ALA A 69 -6.85 -14.21 0.27
CA ALA A 69 -7.61 -12.97 0.09
C ALA A 69 -6.65 -11.78 -0.05
N VAL A 70 -5.61 -11.68 0.79
CA VAL A 70 -4.55 -10.67 0.67
C VAL A 70 -3.85 -10.73 -0.67
N MET A 71 -3.43 -11.91 -1.14
CA MET A 71 -2.79 -12.02 -2.45
C MET A 71 -3.72 -11.54 -3.58
N ARG A 72 -5.02 -11.78 -3.49
CA ARG A 72 -5.99 -11.29 -4.48
C ARG A 72 -6.18 -9.78 -4.40
N SER A 73 -6.25 -9.20 -3.20
CA SER A 73 -6.30 -7.76 -2.99
C SER A 73 -5.03 -7.07 -3.51
N TYR A 74 -3.87 -7.65 -3.20
CA TYR A 74 -2.57 -7.18 -3.65
C TYR A 74 -2.44 -7.16 -5.18
N LEU A 75 -2.89 -8.23 -5.86
CA LEU A 75 -2.90 -8.25 -7.31
C LEU A 75 -3.98 -7.34 -7.91
N ARG A 76 -5.10 -7.10 -7.21
CA ARG A 76 -6.08 -6.08 -7.62
C ARG A 76 -5.43 -4.69 -7.64
N TYR A 77 -4.70 -4.31 -6.59
CA TYR A 77 -3.94 -3.06 -6.54
C TYR A 77 -3.06 -2.90 -7.79
N TRP A 78 -2.24 -3.89 -8.13
CA TRP A 78 -1.39 -3.82 -9.32
C TRP A 78 -2.16 -3.72 -10.64
N MET A 79 -3.20 -4.54 -10.82
CA MET A 79 -4.00 -4.50 -12.05
C MET A 79 -4.71 -3.16 -12.21
N GLU A 80 -5.18 -2.56 -11.12
CA GLU A 80 -5.77 -1.22 -11.13
C GLU A 80 -4.72 -0.15 -11.38
N SER A 81 -3.58 -0.15 -10.68
CA SER A 81 -2.51 0.85 -10.84
C SER A 81 -1.97 0.88 -12.27
N PHE A 82 -1.77 -0.27 -12.94
CA PHE A 82 -1.34 -0.30 -14.35
C PHE A 82 -2.38 0.30 -15.31
N ARG A 83 -3.67 0.18 -14.98
CA ARG A 83 -4.78 0.69 -15.81
C ARG A 83 -5.15 2.12 -15.47
N LEU A 84 -4.81 2.60 -14.28
CA LEU A 84 -5.22 3.89 -13.73
C LEU A 84 -4.90 5.07 -14.67
N PRO A 85 -3.75 5.14 -15.38
CA PRO A 85 -3.48 6.24 -16.32
C PRO A 85 -4.39 6.26 -17.56
N ALA A 86 -5.12 5.16 -17.82
CA ALA A 86 -6.10 5.06 -18.90
C ALA A 86 -7.54 5.28 -18.41
N TRP A 87 -7.77 5.47 -17.10
CA TRP A 87 -9.09 5.76 -16.57
C TRP A 87 -9.51 7.18 -16.90
N SER A 88 -10.81 7.38 -17.16
CA SER A 88 -11.35 8.74 -17.30
C SER A 88 -11.35 9.46 -15.95
N LYS A 89 -11.31 10.80 -15.98
CA LYS A 89 -11.42 11.61 -14.76
C LYS A 89 -12.70 11.31 -13.97
N ASP A 90 -13.82 11.08 -14.65
CA ASP A 90 -15.09 10.75 -13.99
C ASP A 90 -15.06 9.39 -13.30
N ARG A 91 -14.40 8.40 -13.92
CA ARG A 91 -14.16 7.11 -13.28
C ARG A 91 -13.29 7.27 -12.03
N ILE A 92 -12.23 8.08 -12.09
CA ILE A 92 -11.36 8.35 -10.93
C ILE A 92 -12.17 9.03 -9.82
N ARG A 93 -12.96 10.06 -10.14
CA ARG A 93 -13.81 10.80 -9.19
C ARG A 93 -14.82 9.91 -8.46
N GLY A 94 -15.35 8.88 -9.12
CA GLY A 94 -16.28 7.92 -8.53
C GLY A 94 -15.63 6.61 -8.06
N GLY A 95 -14.30 6.47 -8.17
CA GLY A 95 -13.58 5.22 -7.88
C GLY A 95 -13.16 5.07 -6.42
N PHE A 96 -13.29 6.12 -5.62
CA PHE A 96 -12.93 6.14 -4.20
C PHE A 96 -13.95 6.96 -3.40
N ASP A 97 -14.37 6.41 -2.26
CA ASP A 97 -15.33 7.02 -1.34
C ASP A 97 -14.76 7.04 0.10
N PRO A 98 -13.97 8.07 0.46
CA PRO A 98 -13.40 8.18 1.79
C PRO A 98 -14.42 8.68 2.82
N LYS A 99 -14.49 7.97 3.95
CA LYS A 99 -15.13 8.44 5.17
C LYS A 99 -14.29 9.54 5.83
N ASP A 100 -14.99 10.46 6.50
CA ASP A 100 -14.39 11.50 7.35
C ASP A 100 -13.40 12.43 6.60
N VAL A 101 -13.59 12.60 5.29
CA VAL A 101 -12.71 13.44 4.44
C VAL A 101 -12.68 14.92 4.87
N HIS A 102 -13.63 15.36 5.68
CA HIS A 102 -13.67 16.71 6.24
C HIS A 102 -12.39 17.06 7.02
N TYR A 103 -11.74 16.11 7.71
CA TYR A 103 -10.45 16.37 8.37
C TYR A 103 -9.38 16.85 7.38
N LEU A 104 -9.34 16.26 6.18
CA LEU A 104 -8.44 16.71 5.12
C LEU A 104 -8.88 18.05 4.55
N THR A 105 -10.15 18.18 4.12
CA THR A 105 -10.59 19.41 3.44
C THR A 105 -10.56 20.63 4.34
N ASP A 106 -10.92 20.49 5.61
CA ASP A 106 -10.88 21.57 6.60
C ASP A 106 -9.43 21.93 6.96
N GLY A 107 -8.55 20.93 7.08
CA GLY A 107 -7.12 21.13 7.30
C GLY A 107 -6.45 21.88 6.16
N MET A 108 -6.80 21.54 4.90
CA MET A 108 -6.34 22.25 3.71
C MET A 108 -6.88 23.68 3.66
N ALA A 109 -8.18 23.88 3.94
CA ALA A 109 -8.80 25.20 3.97
C ALA A 109 -8.20 26.12 5.04
N ALA A 110 -7.73 25.56 6.16
CA ALA A 110 -7.05 26.31 7.21
C ALA A 110 -5.62 26.76 6.84
N GLY A 111 -5.05 26.31 5.72
CA GLY A 111 -3.75 26.76 5.20
C GLY A 111 -2.54 26.33 6.04
N ARG A 112 -2.70 25.40 6.99
CA ARG A 112 -1.62 24.94 7.90
C ARG A 112 -0.71 23.87 7.29
N GLY A 113 -1.06 23.37 6.11
CA GLY A 113 -0.47 22.18 5.51
C GLY A 113 -0.97 20.91 6.17
N VAL A 114 -1.07 19.83 5.39
CA VAL A 114 -1.60 18.54 5.83
C VAL A 114 -0.66 17.42 5.40
N ILE A 115 -0.45 16.47 6.31
CA ILE A 115 0.27 15.22 6.08
C ILE A 115 -0.74 14.08 6.18
N LEU A 116 -0.95 13.35 5.09
CA LEU A 116 -1.63 12.06 5.11
C LEU A 116 -0.58 10.96 5.27
N ALA A 117 -0.66 10.21 6.36
CA ALA A 117 0.21 9.07 6.60
C ALA A 117 -0.64 7.79 6.54
N LEU A 118 -0.21 6.79 5.78
CA LEU A 118 -1.01 5.59 5.50
C LEU A 118 -0.16 4.31 5.47
N PRO A 119 -0.75 3.14 5.78
CA PRO A 119 -0.08 1.87 5.58
C PRO A 119 -0.13 1.41 4.12
N HIS A 120 0.59 0.34 3.79
CA HIS A 120 0.51 -0.33 2.48
C HIS A 120 -0.82 -1.10 2.36
N MET A 121 -1.92 -0.37 2.22
CA MET A 121 -3.26 -0.92 2.28
C MET A 121 -4.13 -0.40 1.12
N GLY A 122 -4.97 -1.27 0.56
CA GLY A 122 -5.84 -0.94 -0.57
C GLY A 122 -5.06 -0.43 -1.79
N ASN A 123 -5.56 0.61 -2.46
CA ASN A 123 -4.89 1.24 -3.59
C ASN A 123 -4.66 2.73 -3.37
N TYR A 124 -3.51 3.05 -2.77
CA TYR A 124 -3.11 4.43 -2.50
C TYR A 124 -2.80 5.25 -3.76
N ASP A 125 -2.49 4.63 -4.90
CA ASP A 125 -2.33 5.37 -6.16
C ASP A 125 -3.70 5.86 -6.67
N LEU A 126 -4.76 5.05 -6.53
CA LEU A 126 -6.14 5.46 -6.80
C LEU A 126 -6.61 6.55 -5.83
N ALA A 127 -6.31 6.42 -4.53
CA ALA A 127 -6.62 7.48 -3.56
C ALA A 127 -5.91 8.79 -3.92
N GLY A 128 -4.63 8.72 -4.30
CA GLY A 128 -3.87 9.89 -4.74
C GLY A 128 -4.42 10.52 -6.02
N ALA A 129 -4.75 9.71 -7.03
CA ALA A 129 -5.39 10.19 -8.27
C ALA A 129 -6.76 10.81 -7.99
N TRP A 130 -7.51 10.26 -7.03
CA TRP A 130 -8.76 10.84 -6.57
C TRP A 130 -8.54 12.21 -5.93
N VAL A 131 -7.53 12.39 -5.07
CA VAL A 131 -7.20 13.70 -4.49
C VAL A 131 -6.89 14.73 -5.57
N THR A 132 -6.04 14.40 -6.54
CA THR A 132 -5.65 15.33 -7.61
C THR A 132 -6.76 15.62 -8.61
N THR A 133 -7.75 14.73 -8.75
CA THR A 133 -8.82 14.84 -9.76
C THR A 133 -10.17 15.30 -9.20
N LYS A 134 -10.54 14.83 -8.00
CA LYS A 134 -11.81 15.14 -7.33
C LYS A 134 -11.69 16.37 -6.44
N LEU A 135 -10.60 16.47 -5.67
CA LEU A 135 -10.33 17.63 -4.82
C LEU A 135 -9.48 18.69 -5.52
N GLU A 136 -9.01 18.41 -6.75
CA GLU A 136 -8.16 19.31 -7.55
C GLU A 136 -6.93 19.81 -6.77
N THR A 137 -6.42 18.97 -5.85
CA THR A 137 -5.35 19.32 -4.93
C THR A 137 -4.08 18.57 -5.33
N PRO A 138 -3.06 19.24 -5.89
CA PRO A 138 -1.75 18.62 -6.10
C PRO A 138 -1.08 18.36 -4.74
N PHE A 139 -0.28 17.30 -4.67
CA PHE A 139 0.45 16.97 -3.44
C PHE A 139 1.84 16.42 -3.74
N THR A 140 2.69 16.47 -2.72
CA THR A 140 4.05 15.94 -2.79
C THR A 140 4.16 14.63 -2.01
N THR A 141 4.84 13.64 -2.58
CA THR A 141 5.15 12.37 -1.91
C THR A 141 6.63 12.03 -2.08
N VAL A 142 7.08 10.97 -1.44
CA VAL A 142 8.43 10.41 -1.62
C VAL A 142 8.32 9.01 -2.16
N ALA A 143 9.21 8.67 -3.09
CA ALA A 143 9.39 7.30 -3.54
C ALA A 143 10.83 6.86 -3.27
N GLU A 144 10.99 5.63 -2.80
CA GLU A 144 12.32 5.02 -2.73
C GLU A 144 12.90 4.91 -4.14
N ARG A 145 14.21 5.15 -4.25
CA ARG A 145 14.93 5.06 -5.52
C ARG A 145 15.23 3.60 -5.85
N LEU A 146 14.23 2.93 -6.42
CA LEU A 146 14.32 1.52 -6.83
C LEU A 146 15.42 1.32 -7.87
N LYS A 147 16.08 0.15 -7.81
CA LYS A 147 16.96 -0.34 -8.87
C LYS A 147 16.23 -1.42 -9.68
N PRO A 148 16.39 -1.46 -11.02
CA PRO A 148 17.18 -0.53 -11.84
C PRO A 148 16.54 0.87 -11.94
N GLU A 149 17.33 1.91 -12.21
CA GLU A 149 16.85 3.30 -12.33
C GLU A 149 15.71 3.46 -13.34
N THR A 150 15.69 2.65 -14.41
CA THR A 150 14.60 2.65 -15.40
C THR A 150 13.24 2.27 -14.79
N LEU A 151 13.23 1.43 -13.75
CA LEU A 151 12.02 1.08 -13.02
C LEU A 151 11.56 2.26 -12.15
N TYR A 152 12.49 2.92 -11.46
CA TYR A 152 12.20 4.14 -10.70
C TYR A 152 11.59 5.23 -11.58
N ASP A 153 12.21 5.53 -12.73
CA ASP A 153 11.73 6.54 -13.66
C ASP A 153 10.31 6.25 -14.16
N ARG A 154 9.97 4.97 -14.38
CA ARG A 154 8.61 4.55 -14.74
C ARG A 154 7.59 4.83 -13.63
N PHE A 155 7.92 4.55 -12.38
CA PHE A 155 7.02 4.84 -11.25
C PHE A 155 6.85 6.33 -11.01
N VAL A 156 7.90 7.13 -11.20
CA VAL A 156 7.83 8.58 -11.13
C VAL A 156 6.91 9.11 -12.23
N ALA A 157 7.21 8.79 -13.51
CA ALA A 157 6.41 9.24 -14.64
C ALA A 157 4.94 8.81 -14.53
N TYR A 158 4.69 7.62 -13.99
CA TYR A 158 3.35 7.14 -13.67
C TYR A 158 2.62 8.06 -12.69
N ARG A 159 3.19 8.30 -11.51
CA ARG A 159 2.53 9.12 -10.47
C ARG A 159 2.43 10.58 -10.85
N GLU A 160 3.42 11.10 -11.57
CA GLU A 160 3.35 12.45 -12.16
C GLU A 160 2.22 12.56 -13.18
N SER A 161 1.97 11.52 -13.99
CA SER A 161 0.81 11.49 -14.90
C SER A 161 -0.55 11.51 -14.17
N LEU A 162 -0.56 11.16 -12.88
CA LEU A 162 -1.74 11.24 -12.00
C LEU A 162 -1.82 12.59 -11.25
N GLY A 163 -0.89 13.53 -11.49
CA GLY A 163 -0.89 14.86 -10.87
C GLY A 163 -0.12 14.97 -9.55
N MET A 164 0.69 13.97 -9.20
CA MET A 164 1.51 13.95 -7.99
C MET A 164 2.92 14.52 -8.25
N GLU A 165 3.51 15.23 -7.29
CA GLU A 165 4.95 15.51 -7.27
C GLU A 165 5.67 14.40 -6.51
N VAL A 166 6.57 13.65 -7.17
CA VAL A 166 7.30 12.54 -6.55
C VAL A 166 8.75 12.91 -6.33
N LEU A 167 9.16 13.01 -5.07
CA LEU A 167 10.55 13.27 -4.72
C LEU A 167 11.30 11.94 -4.54
N PRO A 168 12.54 11.81 -5.04
CA PRO A 168 13.39 10.68 -4.70
C PRO A 168 13.70 10.72 -3.20
N HIS A 169 13.66 9.56 -2.55
CA HIS A 169 14.06 9.44 -1.14
C HIS A 169 15.59 9.53 -0.99
N THR A 170 16.13 10.74 -1.08
CA THR A 170 17.57 11.06 -0.94
C THR A 170 17.91 11.72 0.40
N GLY A 171 17.32 11.20 1.48
CA GLY A 171 17.56 11.71 2.84
C GLY A 171 17.13 13.17 3.02
N GLY A 172 18.02 14.01 3.55
CA GLY A 172 17.70 15.36 4.03
C GLY A 172 17.14 16.33 2.98
N ALA A 173 17.46 16.16 1.70
CA ALA A 173 16.98 17.04 0.62
C ALA A 173 15.46 16.88 0.38
N ALA A 174 14.97 15.64 0.38
CA ALA A 174 13.55 15.35 0.26
C ALA A 174 12.78 15.92 1.45
N PHE A 175 13.26 15.64 2.68
CA PHE A 175 12.64 16.15 3.91
C PHE A 175 12.52 17.68 3.92
N GLY A 176 13.59 18.40 3.55
CA GLY A 176 13.57 19.86 3.48
C GLY A 176 12.56 20.38 2.44
N THR A 177 12.37 19.69 1.33
CA THR A 177 11.38 20.04 0.31
C THR A 177 9.97 19.81 0.79
N LEU A 178 9.67 18.66 1.41
CA LEU A 178 8.37 18.39 2.03
C LEU A 178 8.02 19.45 3.08
N ALA A 179 8.97 19.82 3.95
CA ALA A 179 8.75 20.85 4.95
C ALA A 179 8.42 22.23 4.32
N ARG A 180 9.02 22.58 3.18
CA ARG A 180 8.68 23.81 2.45
C ARG A 180 7.26 23.75 1.87
N ARG A 181 6.86 22.62 1.28
CA ARG A 181 5.50 22.41 0.74
C ARG A 181 4.44 22.54 1.83
N LEU A 182 4.67 21.94 2.99
CA LEU A 182 3.78 22.01 4.15
C LEU A 182 3.64 23.43 4.71
N ARG A 183 4.76 24.17 4.87
CA ARG A 183 4.70 25.58 5.32
C ARG A 183 3.95 26.50 4.35
N ALA A 184 3.87 26.12 3.07
CA ALA A 184 3.10 26.82 2.06
C ALA A 184 1.60 26.43 2.07
N GLY A 185 1.14 25.66 3.06
CA GLY A 185 -0.25 25.19 3.14
C GLY A 185 -0.55 23.96 2.28
N GLY A 186 0.47 23.32 1.71
CA GLY A 186 0.31 22.19 0.78
C GLY A 186 0.03 20.84 1.46
N LEU A 187 -0.25 19.85 0.61
CA LEU A 187 -0.50 18.46 1.00
C LEU A 187 0.74 17.60 0.78
N VAL A 188 1.05 16.75 1.77
CA VAL A 188 2.07 15.70 1.67
C VAL A 188 1.45 14.34 2.00
N CYS A 189 1.73 13.33 1.19
CA CYS A 189 1.23 11.96 1.41
C CYS A 189 2.40 10.98 1.56
N LEU A 190 2.43 10.20 2.64
CA LEU A 190 3.54 9.32 3.00
C LEU A 190 3.03 7.92 3.35
N VAL A 191 3.50 6.89 2.64
CA VAL A 191 3.32 5.51 3.08
C VAL A 191 4.30 5.25 4.22
N ALA A 192 3.79 4.86 5.40
CA ALA A 192 4.49 5.08 6.67
C ALA A 192 4.30 3.97 7.71
N ASP A 193 4.06 2.72 7.31
CA ASP A 193 3.91 1.56 8.21
C ASP A 193 5.17 0.68 8.31
N ARG A 194 6.28 1.03 7.64
CA ARG A 194 7.51 0.23 7.65
C ARG A 194 8.78 1.05 7.39
N ASP A 195 9.68 1.08 8.37
CA ASP A 195 11.06 1.53 8.22
C ASP A 195 11.97 0.73 9.16
N LEU A 196 12.58 -0.33 8.64
CA LEU A 196 13.44 -1.24 9.43
C LEU A 196 14.90 -0.78 9.51
N SER A 197 15.20 0.45 9.10
CA SER A 197 16.52 1.03 9.24
C SER A 197 16.86 1.37 10.70
N ALA A 198 18.10 1.79 10.93
CA ALA A 198 18.53 2.29 12.23
C ALA A 198 17.85 3.62 12.64
N SER A 199 17.27 4.35 11.68
CA SER A 199 16.54 5.60 11.92
C SER A 199 15.04 5.42 12.13
N GLY A 200 14.51 4.20 11.97
CA GLY A 200 13.11 3.88 12.25
C GLY A 200 12.78 4.04 13.75
N VAL A 201 11.58 4.51 14.04
CA VAL A 201 11.05 4.68 15.39
C VAL A 201 10.40 3.38 15.82
N GLU A 202 10.83 2.84 16.97
CA GLU A 202 10.22 1.63 17.53
C GLU A 202 8.83 1.91 18.08
N VAL A 203 7.88 1.08 17.69
CA VAL A 203 6.47 1.13 18.12
C VAL A 203 5.97 -0.26 18.48
N ASP A 204 4.96 -0.32 19.33
CA ASP A 204 4.16 -1.52 19.56
C ASP A 204 3.11 -1.62 18.45
N PHE A 205 3.06 -2.76 17.76
CA PHE A 205 2.13 -2.99 16.67
C PHE A 205 1.64 -4.42 16.71
N PHE A 206 0.35 -4.60 17.00
CA PHE A 206 -0.27 -5.90 17.27
C PHE A 206 0.44 -6.69 18.39
N GLY A 207 0.80 -6.01 19.48
CA GLY A 207 1.40 -6.62 20.68
C GLY A 207 2.89 -6.94 20.57
N GLU A 208 3.53 -6.65 19.43
CA GLU A 208 4.96 -6.88 19.22
C GLU A 208 5.68 -5.63 18.67
N ARG A 209 7.02 -5.57 18.85
CA ARG A 209 7.83 -4.42 18.43
C ARG A 209 8.12 -4.46 16.93
N THR A 210 7.89 -3.32 16.27
CA THR A 210 8.31 -3.03 14.89
C THR A 210 8.93 -1.64 14.81
N ARG A 211 9.33 -1.20 13.61
CA ARG A 211 9.79 0.17 13.34
C ARG A 211 9.03 0.82 12.19
N MET A 212 8.65 2.08 12.41
CA MET A 212 7.96 2.93 11.44
C MET A 212 8.75 4.24 11.21
N PRO A 213 8.61 4.88 10.04
CA PRO A 213 9.38 6.08 9.73
C PRO A 213 9.00 7.26 10.63
N ALA A 214 10.02 7.97 11.12
CA ALA A 214 9.85 9.20 11.90
C ALA A 214 9.30 10.39 11.08
N GLY A 215 9.43 10.31 9.75
CA GLY A 215 9.18 11.40 8.80
C GLY A 215 7.87 12.16 9.01
N PRO A 216 6.71 11.49 9.07
CA PRO A 216 5.42 12.17 9.28
C PRO A 216 5.37 12.99 10.58
N ALA A 217 5.73 12.38 11.72
CA ALA A 217 5.73 13.04 13.02
C ALA A 217 6.76 14.18 13.11
N MET A 218 7.95 14.01 12.52
CA MET A 218 8.98 15.05 12.48
C MET A 218 8.55 16.24 11.61
N LEU A 219 7.92 15.99 10.45
CA LEU A 219 7.40 17.05 9.59
C LEU A 219 6.29 17.83 10.28
N ALA A 220 5.35 17.14 10.93
CA ALA A 220 4.27 17.77 11.68
C ALA A 220 4.80 18.69 12.78
N GLN A 221 5.72 18.20 13.62
CA GLN A 221 6.35 19.01 14.68
C GLN A 221 7.13 20.21 14.13
N GLN A 222 7.81 20.06 12.99
CA GLN A 222 8.66 21.11 12.43
C GLN A 222 7.89 22.21 11.69
N THR A 223 6.71 21.88 11.16
CA THR A 223 5.94 22.76 10.28
C THR A 223 4.64 23.24 10.90
N GLY A 224 4.13 22.54 11.92
CA GLY A 224 2.80 22.78 12.47
C GLY A 224 1.67 22.21 11.63
N ALA A 225 2.00 21.44 10.57
CA ALA A 225 1.04 20.76 9.71
C ALA A 225 0.21 19.72 10.46
N LEU A 226 -1.01 19.52 9.99
CA LEU A 226 -1.91 18.49 10.52
C LEU A 226 -1.43 17.11 10.10
N LEU A 227 -1.30 16.16 11.04
CA LEU A 227 -0.94 14.78 10.73
C LEU A 227 -2.19 13.90 10.84
N LEU A 228 -2.64 13.36 9.71
CA LEU A 228 -3.84 12.54 9.59
C LEU A 228 -3.46 11.10 9.21
N PRO A 229 -3.74 10.09 10.04
CA PRO A 229 -3.68 8.71 9.61
C PRO A 229 -4.77 8.44 8.56
N VAL A 230 -4.48 7.58 7.59
CA VAL A 230 -5.44 7.14 6.57
C VAL A 230 -5.35 5.63 6.40
N THR A 231 -6.49 4.96 6.32
CA THR A 231 -6.59 3.53 5.97
C THR A 231 -7.50 3.36 4.76
N LEU A 232 -7.16 2.44 3.86
CA LEU A 232 -7.83 2.22 2.57
C LEU A 232 -8.15 0.74 2.42
N TRP A 233 -9.32 0.39 1.91
CA TRP A 233 -9.72 -1.01 1.77
C TRP A 233 -10.71 -1.22 0.62
N TYR A 234 -11.00 -2.47 0.33
CA TYR A 234 -12.00 -2.93 -0.61
C TYR A 234 -13.06 -3.75 0.13
N ASP A 235 -14.32 -3.34 0.07
CA ASP A 235 -15.44 -4.02 0.73
C ASP A 235 -16.26 -4.92 -0.23
N GLY A 236 -15.70 -5.21 -1.41
CA GLY A 236 -16.39 -5.92 -2.49
C GLY A 236 -17.29 -5.04 -3.38
N SER A 237 -17.51 -3.77 -3.01
CA SER A 237 -18.17 -2.80 -3.87
C SER A 237 -17.27 -2.42 -5.07
N PRO A 238 -17.82 -1.80 -6.13
CA PRO A 238 -17.03 -1.34 -7.27
C PRO A 238 -16.15 -0.12 -6.95
N VAL A 239 -16.29 0.45 -5.75
CA VAL A 239 -15.61 1.67 -5.29
C VAL A 239 -14.65 1.29 -4.17
N MET A 240 -13.43 1.83 -4.19
CA MET A 240 -12.52 1.66 -3.06
C MET A 240 -13.03 2.50 -1.88
N GLN A 241 -12.90 1.97 -0.68
CA GLN A 241 -13.29 2.66 0.55
C GLN A 241 -12.04 3.17 1.27
N GLY A 242 -12.23 4.16 2.14
CA GLY A 242 -11.15 4.65 2.98
C GLY A 242 -11.68 5.42 4.17
N ARG A 243 -10.80 5.75 5.11
CA ARG A 243 -11.10 6.64 6.23
C ARG A 243 -9.92 7.56 6.46
N VAL A 244 -10.22 8.86 6.58
CA VAL A 244 -9.28 9.83 7.16
C VAL A 244 -9.54 9.86 8.66
N HIS A 245 -8.56 9.44 9.45
CA HIS A 245 -8.70 9.38 10.91
C HIS A 245 -8.51 10.77 11.54
N PRO A 246 -8.98 10.98 12.78
CA PRO A 246 -8.71 12.21 13.52
C PRO A 246 -7.20 12.53 13.58
N PRO A 247 -6.84 13.82 13.71
CA PRO A 247 -5.45 14.23 13.70
C PRO A 247 -4.67 13.72 14.92
N VAL A 248 -3.48 13.20 14.66
CA VAL A 248 -2.49 12.85 15.67
C VAL A 248 -2.07 14.12 16.41
N LYS A 249 -2.20 14.11 17.73
CA LYS A 249 -1.90 15.30 18.55
C LYS A 249 -0.41 15.35 18.84
N VAL A 250 0.17 16.55 18.74
CA VAL A 250 1.53 16.77 19.24
C VAL A 250 1.45 16.79 20.77
N PRO A 251 2.18 15.93 21.50
CA PRO A 251 2.15 15.95 22.96
C PRO A 251 2.64 17.29 23.52
N ASP A 252 2.05 17.75 24.63
CA ASP A 252 2.41 19.02 25.27
C ASP A 252 3.82 18.98 25.87
N SER A 253 4.19 17.85 26.49
CA SER A 253 5.48 17.63 27.18
C SER A 253 6.40 16.63 26.47
N GLY A 254 7.65 16.57 26.91
CA GLY A 254 8.69 15.69 26.35
C GLY A 254 9.63 16.41 25.38
N ASP A 255 10.82 15.85 25.19
CA ASP A 255 11.72 16.35 24.14
C ASP A 255 11.20 15.97 22.74
N ARG A 256 11.87 16.49 21.70
CA ARG A 256 11.47 16.26 20.31
C ARG A 256 11.46 14.77 19.93
N ALA A 257 12.36 13.96 20.47
CA ALA A 257 12.44 12.54 20.15
C ALA A 257 11.30 11.75 20.82
N ALA A 258 10.99 12.07 22.09
CA ALA A 258 9.87 11.51 22.83
C ALA A 258 8.52 11.84 22.16
N LYS A 259 8.34 13.11 21.75
CA LYS A 259 7.13 13.53 21.01
C LYS A 259 6.99 12.82 19.67
N THR A 260 8.10 12.70 18.92
CA THR A 260 8.12 11.93 17.66
C THR A 260 7.68 10.49 17.89
N SER A 261 8.22 9.84 18.93
CA SER A 261 7.90 8.45 19.25
C SER A 261 6.43 8.25 19.61
N ALA A 262 5.88 9.13 20.45
CA ALA A 262 4.47 9.09 20.83
C ALA A 262 3.54 9.30 19.62
N MET A 263 3.85 10.26 18.76
CA MET A 263 3.05 10.51 17.55
C MET A 263 3.12 9.36 16.54
N THR A 264 4.30 8.72 16.40
CA THR A 264 4.43 7.54 15.54
C THR A 264 3.69 6.32 16.12
N GLN A 265 3.64 6.18 17.45
CA GLN A 265 2.80 5.16 18.09
C GLN A 265 1.31 5.40 17.81
N GLU A 266 0.82 6.64 17.91
CA GLU A 266 -0.58 6.97 17.60
C GLU A 266 -0.94 6.67 16.13
N LEU A 267 0.00 6.88 15.19
CA LEU A 267 -0.14 6.42 13.81
C LEU A 267 -0.25 4.89 13.73
N ALA A 268 0.63 4.17 14.43
CA ALA A 268 0.64 2.71 14.45
C ALA A 268 -0.69 2.16 14.99
N ASP A 269 -1.24 2.77 16.04
CA ASP A 269 -2.51 2.38 16.64
C ASP A 269 -3.69 2.59 15.66
N ALA A 270 -3.70 3.73 14.95
CA ALA A 270 -4.70 4.01 13.91
C ALA A 270 -4.61 3.02 12.74
N TYR A 271 -3.39 2.66 12.31
CA TYR A 271 -3.18 1.64 11.29
C TYR A 271 -3.64 0.26 11.78
N ALA A 272 -3.29 -0.11 13.01
CA ALA A 272 -3.65 -1.41 13.59
C ALA A 272 -5.17 -1.59 13.64
N SER A 273 -5.90 -0.54 14.00
CA SER A 273 -7.36 -0.52 13.97
C SER A 273 -7.92 -0.81 12.57
N GLY A 274 -7.50 -0.05 11.55
CA GLY A 274 -7.99 -0.27 10.17
C GLY A 274 -7.55 -1.61 9.56
N ILE A 275 -6.36 -2.09 9.91
CA ILE A 275 -5.85 -3.39 9.47
C ILE A 275 -6.61 -4.54 10.17
N ALA A 276 -7.00 -4.38 11.43
CA ALA A 276 -7.81 -5.38 12.13
C ALA A 276 -9.22 -5.50 11.53
N ASP A 277 -9.81 -4.38 11.09
CA ASP A 277 -11.12 -4.35 10.43
C ASP A 277 -11.09 -4.95 9.01
N HIS A 278 -9.98 -4.77 8.29
CA HIS A 278 -9.83 -5.17 6.88
C HIS A 278 -8.45 -5.82 6.60
N PRO A 279 -8.12 -6.95 7.25
CA PRO A 279 -6.79 -7.54 7.18
C PRO A 279 -6.41 -8.04 5.79
N GLU A 280 -7.40 -8.39 4.96
CA GLU A 280 -7.20 -8.81 3.56
C GLU A 280 -6.64 -7.70 2.67
N ASP A 281 -6.74 -6.43 3.06
CA ASP A 281 -6.31 -5.31 2.23
C ASP A 281 -4.97 -4.74 2.63
N TRP A 282 -4.30 -5.32 3.63
CA TRP A 282 -2.95 -4.93 4.03
C TRP A 282 -1.89 -5.78 3.32
N HIS A 283 -1.10 -5.14 2.46
CA HIS A 283 -0.23 -5.81 1.47
C HIS A 283 1.20 -6.02 1.96
N MET A 284 1.36 -6.54 3.18
CA MET A 284 2.68 -6.70 3.82
C MET A 284 3.31 -8.08 3.54
N LEU A 285 3.92 -8.24 2.36
CA LEU A 285 4.62 -9.47 1.95
C LEU A 285 6.11 -9.51 2.42
N GLN A 286 6.56 -8.45 3.09
CA GLN A 286 7.92 -8.30 3.61
C GLN A 286 7.96 -8.63 5.11
N ARG A 287 9.17 -8.84 5.65
CA ARG A 287 9.35 -8.90 7.11
C ARG A 287 9.03 -7.53 7.70
N LEU A 288 8.27 -7.51 8.80
CA LEU A 288 7.89 -6.29 9.49
C LEU A 288 8.39 -6.28 10.95
N TRP A 289 8.09 -7.31 11.74
CA TRP A 289 8.46 -7.29 13.15
C TRP A 289 9.95 -7.54 13.36
N LEU A 290 10.50 -6.92 14.41
CA LEU A 290 11.93 -7.01 14.74
C LEU A 290 12.35 -8.44 15.09
N SER A 291 11.46 -9.22 15.70
CA SER A 291 11.66 -10.64 16.02
C SER A 291 11.89 -11.52 14.79
N ASP A 292 11.42 -11.08 13.62
CA ASP A 292 11.50 -11.85 12.38
C ASP A 292 12.79 -11.52 11.60
N LEU A 293 13.60 -10.57 12.09
CA LEU A 293 14.90 -10.20 11.51
C LEU A 293 15.99 -11.13 12.04
N GLU A 294 16.93 -11.49 11.15
CA GLU A 294 18.13 -12.20 11.61
C GLU A 294 18.96 -11.27 12.50
N PRO A 295 19.63 -11.79 13.55
CA PRO A 295 20.48 -10.98 14.41
C PRO A 295 21.49 -10.22 13.58
N ARG A 296 21.49 -8.89 13.69
CA ARG A 296 22.50 -8.06 13.03
C ARG A 296 23.86 -8.40 13.65
N PRO A 297 24.90 -8.69 12.84
CA PRO A 297 26.25 -8.86 13.37
C PRO A 297 26.62 -7.62 14.21
N GLU A 298 27.09 -7.83 15.43
CA GLU A 298 27.60 -6.73 16.24
C GLU A 298 28.74 -6.04 15.47
N PRO A 299 28.82 -4.70 15.50
CA PRO A 299 30.02 -4.02 15.04
C PRO A 299 31.20 -4.59 15.84
N PRO A 300 32.36 -4.86 15.20
CA PRO A 300 33.51 -5.39 15.92
C PRO A 300 33.82 -4.48 17.10
N ALA A 301 33.79 -5.04 18.30
CA ALA A 301 34.21 -4.36 19.51
C ALA A 301 35.62 -3.83 19.27
N GLY A 302 35.77 -2.50 19.30
CA GLY A 302 37.07 -1.85 19.10
C GLY A 302 38.07 -2.42 20.11
N GLY A 303 39.05 -3.15 19.58
CA GLY A 303 40.19 -3.66 20.34
C GLY A 303 41.24 -2.57 20.57
N ASP A 304 41.71 -2.55 21.81
CA ASP A 304 42.94 -1.98 22.36
C ASP A 304 43.16 -0.46 22.44
N THR A 305 42.98 0.01 23.68
CA THR A 305 43.91 0.81 24.49
C THR A 305 45.14 1.43 23.79
N ALA A 306 45.18 2.76 23.76
CA ALA A 306 46.42 3.53 23.81
C ALA A 306 46.25 4.76 24.71
N ASP A 307 47.22 4.90 25.61
CA ASP A 307 47.51 5.90 26.66
C ASP A 307 47.28 7.39 26.27
N PRO A 308 46.85 8.29 27.19
CA PRO A 308 46.67 9.71 26.87
C PRO A 308 47.97 10.51 27.09
N GLY A 309 48.65 10.86 25.99
CA GLY A 309 49.73 11.87 25.95
C GLY A 309 49.26 13.20 25.33
N PRO A 310 49.91 14.34 25.64
CA PRO A 310 49.23 15.63 25.78
C PRO A 310 48.99 16.42 24.47
N ALA A 311 48.06 17.37 24.60
CA ALA A 311 47.41 18.17 23.58
C ALA A 311 48.33 18.93 22.59
N ALA A 312 47.91 18.95 21.32
CA ALA A 312 48.26 19.96 20.32
C ALA A 312 47.02 20.32 19.47
N THR A 313 46.83 21.62 19.27
CA THR A 313 45.67 22.29 18.63
C THR A 313 45.77 22.28 17.07
N PRO A 314 44.80 22.82 16.31
CA PRO A 314 43.91 22.07 15.43
C PRO A 314 44.25 22.19 13.93
N GLY A 315 44.21 21.05 13.21
CA GLY A 315 44.36 20.98 11.75
C GLY A 315 43.05 20.60 11.06
N GLN A 316 42.71 21.36 10.02
CA GLN A 316 41.54 21.17 9.15
C GLN A 316 41.48 19.76 8.55
N GLY A 317 40.29 19.16 8.51
CA GLY A 317 40.07 17.86 7.87
C GLY A 317 38.60 17.47 7.87
N THR A 318 38.00 17.51 6.68
CA THR A 318 36.66 17.05 6.29
C THR A 318 36.18 15.78 7.01
N ALA A 319 35.09 15.90 7.77
CA ALA A 319 34.37 14.77 8.34
C ALA A 319 33.42 14.15 7.31
N ALA A 320 33.82 12.99 6.77
CA ALA A 320 32.92 12.09 6.06
C ALA A 320 31.93 11.48 7.08
N ARG A 321 30.63 11.69 6.85
CA ARG A 321 29.55 11.04 7.59
C ARG A 321 29.40 9.60 7.12
N PRO A 322 29.10 8.64 8.02
CA PRO A 322 28.73 7.30 7.59
C PRO A 322 27.35 7.35 6.92
N GLU A 323 27.30 6.86 5.68
CA GLU A 323 26.06 6.70 4.91
C GLU A 323 25.18 5.64 5.58
N ALA A 324 24.06 6.08 6.17
CA ALA A 324 22.98 5.19 6.55
C ALA A 324 22.21 4.79 5.27
N GLY A 325 22.28 3.51 4.91
CA GLY A 325 21.62 2.96 3.74
C GLY A 325 20.08 3.01 3.83
N PRO A 326 19.37 3.17 2.70
CA PRO A 326 17.91 3.21 2.67
C PRO A 326 17.34 1.78 2.71
N ILE A 327 16.31 1.53 3.53
CA ILE A 327 15.44 0.35 3.35
C ILE A 327 14.00 0.71 3.73
N ALA A 328 13.24 1.20 2.76
CA ALA A 328 11.78 1.21 2.78
C ALA A 328 11.30 0.93 1.34
N GLU A 329 11.27 -0.36 1.01
CA GLU A 329 10.98 -0.91 -0.31
C GLU A 329 9.51 -0.74 -0.68
N ALA A 330 9.24 -0.15 -1.85
CA ALA A 330 7.92 -0.13 -2.47
C ALA A 330 7.37 -1.56 -2.55
N ALA A 331 6.05 -1.74 -2.36
CA ALA A 331 5.41 -3.05 -2.35
C ALA A 331 5.98 -3.99 -3.45
N PRO A 332 6.50 -5.19 -3.12
CA PRO A 332 7.32 -5.95 -4.05
C PRO A 332 6.44 -6.64 -5.09
N GLY A 333 6.42 -6.16 -6.33
CA GLY A 333 5.75 -6.89 -7.41
C GLY A 333 6.29 -8.33 -7.53
N PRO A 334 5.52 -9.23 -8.15
CA PRO A 334 5.74 -10.66 -8.05
C PRO A 334 7.15 -11.04 -8.50
N GLU A 335 7.99 -11.50 -7.56
CA GLU A 335 9.26 -12.13 -7.90
C GLU A 335 8.95 -13.36 -8.78
N ALA A 336 9.44 -13.37 -10.02
CA ALA A 336 9.46 -14.57 -10.84
C ALA A 336 10.29 -15.63 -10.10
N GLY A 337 9.61 -16.71 -9.68
CA GLY A 337 10.26 -17.89 -9.10
C GLY A 337 11.30 -18.48 -10.07
N PRO A 338 12.24 -19.31 -9.56
CA PRO A 338 13.20 -19.97 -10.43
C PRO A 338 12.45 -20.86 -11.43
N GLY A 339 12.89 -20.83 -12.69
CA GLY A 339 12.31 -21.63 -13.76
C GLY A 339 12.35 -23.13 -13.45
N PRO A 340 11.54 -23.94 -14.16
CA PRO A 340 11.42 -25.37 -13.88
C PRO A 340 12.76 -26.06 -14.10
N GLU A 341 13.24 -26.72 -13.05
CA GLU A 341 14.35 -27.66 -13.15
C GLU A 341 13.87 -28.86 -14.00
N ALA A 342 14.70 -29.24 -14.97
CA ALA A 342 14.35 -30.19 -16.01
C ALA A 342 14.00 -31.56 -15.43
N ALA A 343 12.82 -32.08 -15.78
CA ALA A 343 12.47 -33.47 -15.55
C ALA A 343 13.38 -34.39 -16.40
N PRO A 344 13.87 -35.52 -15.86
CA PRO A 344 14.54 -36.53 -16.68
C PRO A 344 13.51 -37.21 -17.61
N GLY A 345 13.97 -37.48 -18.84
CA GLY A 345 13.18 -38.07 -19.93
C GLY A 345 12.72 -39.52 -19.69
N PRO A 346 11.94 -40.07 -20.64
CA PRO A 346 10.99 -41.15 -20.37
C PRO A 346 11.63 -42.53 -20.41
N GLU A 347 11.32 -43.36 -19.41
CA GLU A 347 11.36 -44.82 -19.53
C GLU A 347 9.99 -45.33 -20.01
N THR A 348 10.04 -46.31 -20.89
CA THR A 348 8.92 -46.88 -21.64
C THR A 348 8.31 -48.11 -20.98
N ALA A 349 7.02 -48.31 -21.32
CA ALA A 349 6.22 -49.55 -21.35
C ALA A 349 5.31 -49.86 -20.13
N PRO A 350 4.25 -50.68 -20.30
CA PRO A 350 3.26 -50.71 -21.39
C PRO A 350 1.78 -50.74 -20.91
N GLY A 351 0.87 -50.34 -21.79
CA GLY A 351 -0.50 -50.87 -22.01
C GLY A 351 -1.46 -51.08 -20.83
N ALA A 352 -2.55 -50.29 -20.79
CA ALA A 352 -3.86 -50.78 -20.35
C ALA A 352 -5.02 -49.97 -20.97
N ALA A 353 -6.08 -50.70 -21.30
CA ALA A 353 -7.22 -50.37 -22.13
C ALA A 353 -8.06 -49.14 -21.72
N ALA A 354 -8.58 -48.46 -22.74
CA ALA A 354 -9.62 -47.45 -22.64
C ALA A 354 -10.98 -48.09 -22.28
N THR A 355 -11.67 -47.51 -21.29
CA THR A 355 -13.08 -47.77 -20.98
C THR A 355 -13.86 -46.47 -21.19
N PRO A 356 -15.00 -46.46 -21.90
CA PRO A 356 -15.73 -45.23 -22.21
C PRO A 356 -16.61 -44.74 -21.04
N LEU A 357 -16.75 -43.42 -20.93
CA LEU A 357 -17.63 -42.70 -20.02
C LEU A 357 -19.11 -42.82 -20.44
N PRO A 358 -20.07 -42.92 -19.51
CA PRO A 358 -21.49 -42.89 -19.84
C PRO A 358 -22.04 -41.46 -20.01
N GLU A 359 -23.01 -41.35 -20.92
CA GLU A 359 -23.76 -40.16 -21.32
C GLU A 359 -24.57 -39.54 -20.16
N ALA A 360 -24.53 -38.20 -20.08
CA ALA A 360 -25.41 -37.42 -19.21
C ALA A 360 -26.73 -37.11 -19.93
N THR A 361 -27.82 -37.64 -19.38
CA THR A 361 -29.21 -37.36 -19.73
C THR A 361 -29.57 -35.90 -19.46
N ARG A 362 -30.22 -35.28 -20.45
CA ARG A 362 -30.84 -33.95 -20.36
C ARG A 362 -32.27 -34.08 -19.85
N ASP A 363 -32.60 -33.38 -18.77
CA ASP A 363 -33.99 -33.13 -18.37
C ASP A 363 -34.48 -31.75 -18.85
N PRO A 364 -35.77 -31.62 -19.22
CA PRO A 364 -36.31 -30.43 -19.88
C PRO A 364 -36.84 -29.35 -18.93
N VAL A 365 -36.77 -28.10 -19.40
CA VAL A 365 -37.39 -26.90 -18.83
C VAL A 365 -38.90 -26.90 -19.08
N PRO A 366 -39.77 -26.56 -18.10
CA PRO A 366 -41.16 -26.24 -18.37
C PRO A 366 -41.35 -24.75 -18.70
N GLY A 367 -42.06 -24.52 -19.81
CA GLY A 367 -42.35 -23.22 -20.38
C GLY A 367 -43.45 -22.40 -19.70
N VAL A 368 -43.49 -21.15 -20.17
CA VAL A 368 -44.40 -20.04 -19.86
C VAL A 368 -45.73 -20.19 -20.61
N SER A 369 -46.83 -19.82 -19.96
CA SER A 369 -48.09 -19.28 -20.52
C SER A 369 -48.91 -18.77 -19.31
N THR A 370 -49.56 -17.61 -19.26
CA THR A 370 -50.51 -17.04 -20.25
C THR A 370 -50.59 -15.52 -20.20
N ASP A 371 -51.04 -14.98 -21.33
CA ASP A 371 -51.41 -13.61 -21.71
C ASP A 371 -52.50 -12.88 -20.89
N GLY A 372 -52.44 -11.54 -21.02
CA GLY A 372 -53.58 -10.65 -21.35
C GLY A 372 -54.27 -9.92 -20.18
N ALA A 373 -54.74 -8.66 -20.26
CA ALA A 373 -54.61 -7.53 -21.18
C ALA A 373 -55.34 -6.30 -20.54
N ALA A 374 -55.06 -5.10 -21.09
CA ALA A 374 -55.84 -3.84 -21.05
C ALA A 374 -55.70 -2.85 -19.87
N GLY A 375 -55.17 -1.64 -20.18
CA GLY A 375 -55.23 -0.39 -19.37
C GLY A 375 -56.49 0.44 -19.69
N PRO A 376 -56.49 1.80 -19.70
CA PRO A 376 -55.55 2.81 -19.19
C PRO A 376 -56.24 3.98 -18.42
N ALA A 377 -55.48 5.07 -18.17
CA ALA A 377 -55.90 6.50 -18.04
C ALA A 377 -55.88 7.16 -16.64
N GLY A 378 -55.31 8.38 -16.62
CA GLY A 378 -55.57 9.41 -15.59
C GLY A 378 -54.33 10.17 -15.10
N GLY A 379 -54.03 11.32 -15.70
CA GLY A 379 -52.92 12.21 -15.34
C GLY A 379 -53.14 13.09 -14.08
N PRO A 380 -52.14 13.93 -13.72
CA PRO A 380 -52.10 14.85 -12.56
C PRO A 380 -52.72 16.24 -12.93
N PRO A 381 -52.70 17.36 -12.13
CA PRO A 381 -51.90 17.65 -10.92
C PRO A 381 -52.54 18.54 -9.78
N ASP A 382 -51.75 18.78 -8.72
CA ASP A 382 -51.61 20.02 -7.89
C ASP A 382 -52.73 20.45 -6.89
N PRO A 383 -52.58 21.53 -6.06
CA PRO A 383 -51.63 21.87 -4.99
C PRO A 383 -52.35 22.29 -3.66
N SER A 384 -51.64 22.99 -2.75
CA SER A 384 -52.05 23.70 -1.50
C SER A 384 -51.81 22.90 -0.21
N GLY A 385 -51.27 23.44 0.89
CA GLY A 385 -51.02 24.82 1.32
C GLY A 385 -51.53 24.98 2.75
N SER A 386 -50.66 25.37 3.70
CA SER A 386 -50.88 26.07 5.01
C SER A 386 -49.84 25.61 6.04
N GLU A 387 -48.83 26.39 6.45
CA GLU A 387 -48.76 27.62 7.27
C GLU A 387 -48.95 27.45 8.80
N LYS A 388 -47.97 28.02 9.52
CA LYS A 388 -47.94 28.55 10.91
C LYS A 388 -47.81 27.52 12.04
N THR A 389 -46.88 27.67 13.00
CA THR A 389 -46.41 28.88 13.72
C THR A 389 -44.97 28.73 14.19
#